data_AF-A0A1B6KU20-F1
#
_entry.id   AF-A0A1B6KU20-F1
#
_cell.length_a   1.000
_cell.length_b   1.000
_cell.length_c   1.000
_cell.angle_alpha   90.00
_cell.angle_beta   90.00
_cell.angle_gamma   90.00
#
_symmetry.space_group_name_H-M   'P 1'
#
loop_
_entity.id
_entity.type
_entity.pdbx_description
1 polymer ?
#
loop_
_entity_poly.entity_id
_entity_poly.type
_entity_poly.pdbx_seq_one_letter_code
_entity_poly.pdbx_strand_id
1 'polypeptide(L)'
;VDLVCSSSQVVEARSMFLNFSTEIIGSVALGLDFSKENPQTTEFIEKINNVFGVSFQQKVVTFLIVTLPTALVRLLGLSPFSPDINKYMINLTKTTKDYRKQNDIKRNDYFQMLLKLQEDEEAGKITNNHLWK
;
A
#
# COMPACT_ATOMS: atom_id res chain seq x y z
N VAL A 1 21.38 12.94 7.61
CA VAL A 1 21.66 12.18 6.37
C VAL A 1 22.68 11.17 6.80
N ASP A 2 22.23 9.96 7.10
CA ASP A 2 23.03 9.00 7.85
C ASP A 2 23.68 8.05 6.83
N LEU A 3 24.99 8.19 6.70
CA LEU A 3 25.81 7.49 5.72
C LEU A 3 26.59 6.38 6.43
N VAL A 4 26.52 5.16 5.90
CA VAL A 4 27.25 4.00 6.43
C VAL A 4 28.27 3.54 5.39
N CYS A 5 29.53 3.40 5.78
CA CYS A 5 30.61 2.92 4.91
C CYS A 5 30.74 1.40 5.01
N SER A 6 30.39 0.70 3.93
CA SER A 6 30.78 -0.68 3.69
C SER A 6 31.50 -0.70 2.35
N SER A 7 32.83 -0.88 2.38
CA SER A 7 33.73 -0.93 1.20
C SER A 7 33.53 0.20 0.17
N SER A 8 34.19 1.34 0.36
CA SER A 8 34.38 2.42 -0.64
C SER A 8 33.14 3.05 -1.31
N GLN A 9 31.92 2.56 -1.05
CA GLN A 9 30.65 3.14 -1.51
C GLN A 9 29.89 3.73 -0.32
N VAL A 10 29.54 5.00 -0.46
CA VAL A 10 28.69 5.72 0.47
C VAL A 10 27.25 5.23 0.26
N VAL A 11 26.70 4.52 1.24
CA VAL A 11 25.31 4.04 1.19
C VAL A 11 24.43 4.94 2.06
N GLU A 12 23.30 5.40 1.50
CA GLU A 12 22.28 6.13 2.24
C GLU A 12 21.45 5.14 3.08
N ALA A 13 21.71 5.07 4.39
CA ALA A 13 21.08 4.09 5.26
C ALA A 13 19.56 4.23 5.28
N ARG A 14 19.05 5.47 5.31
CA ARG A 14 17.61 5.74 5.33
C ARG A 14 16.87 5.14 4.13
N SER A 15 17.39 5.36 2.92
CA SER A 15 16.82 4.85 1.68
C SER A 15 16.86 3.31 1.65
N MET A 16 17.98 2.73 2.08
CA MET A 16 18.14 1.27 2.16
C MET A 16 17.12 0.62 3.10
N PHE A 17 16.97 1.14 4.33
CA PHE A 17 15.98 0.63 5.29
C PHE A 17 14.53 0.82 4.80
N LEU A 18 14.24 1.95 4.14
CA LEU A 18 12.91 2.21 3.60
C LEU A 18 12.56 1.22 2.50
N ASN A 19 13.47 0.97 1.55
CA ASN A 19 13.24 0.01 0.47
C ASN A 19 13.10 -1.41 1.03
N PHE A 20 14.01 -1.83 1.92
CA PHE A 20 13.95 -3.15 2.54
C PHE A 20 12.64 -3.39 3.30
N SER A 21 12.22 -2.45 4.16
CA SER A 21 10.96 -2.57 4.90
C SER A 21 9.74 -2.57 3.97
N THR A 22 9.79 -1.79 2.88
CA THR A 22 8.74 -1.74 1.86
C THR A 22 8.59 -3.08 1.14
N GLU A 23 9.68 -3.75 0.79
CA GLU A 23 9.64 -5.08 0.17
C GLU A 23 9.03 -6.13 1.12
N ILE A 24 9.45 -6.12 2.40
CA ILE A 24 8.88 -7.02 3.41
C ILE A 24 7.38 -6.79 3.57
N ILE A 25 6.94 -5.53 3.72
CA ILE A 25 5.52 -5.19 3.86
C ILE A 25 4.74 -5.54 2.60
N GLY A 26 5.24 -5.18 1.41
CA GLY A 26 4.59 -5.53 0.14
C GLY A 26 4.40 -7.04 -0.02
N SER A 27 5.35 -7.83 0.47
CA SER A 27 5.32 -9.28 0.43
C SER A 27 4.27 -9.84 1.39
N VAL A 28 4.29 -9.44 2.67
CA VAL A 28 3.40 -10.01 3.69
C VAL A 28 1.99 -9.42 3.68
N ALA A 29 1.82 -8.18 3.23
CA ALA A 29 0.54 -7.48 3.23
C ALA A 29 -0.23 -7.62 1.91
N LEU A 30 0.48 -7.44 0.79
CA LEU A 30 -0.11 -7.42 -0.55
C LEU A 30 0.22 -8.68 -1.36
N GLY A 31 1.08 -9.56 -0.83
CA GLY A 31 1.37 -10.82 -1.46
C GLY A 31 2.26 -10.74 -2.69
N LEU A 32 3.00 -9.63 -2.83
CA LEU A 32 3.94 -9.39 -3.94
C LEU A 32 5.16 -10.31 -3.82
N ASP A 33 5.81 -10.57 -4.96
CA ASP A 33 7.03 -11.35 -5.03
C ASP A 33 8.22 -10.44 -5.42
N PHE A 34 9.12 -10.23 -4.46
CA PHE A 34 10.34 -9.44 -4.59
C PHE A 34 11.59 -10.31 -4.81
N SER A 35 11.44 -11.63 -4.90
CA SER A 35 12.57 -12.56 -5.08
C SER A 35 13.22 -12.45 -6.46
N LYS A 36 12.52 -11.85 -7.42
CA LYS A 36 12.99 -11.64 -8.78
C LYS A 36 13.15 -10.14 -9.02
N GLU A 37 14.24 -9.76 -9.69
CA GLU A 37 14.36 -8.43 -10.29
C GLU A 37 13.28 -8.29 -11.37
N ASN A 38 12.12 -7.76 -10.95
CA ASN A 38 10.94 -7.56 -11.79
C ASN A 38 10.67 -6.06 -11.87
N PRO A 39 10.35 -5.50 -13.05
CA PRO A 39 9.86 -4.14 -13.20
C PRO A 39 8.77 -3.73 -12.18
N GLN A 40 7.92 -4.67 -11.76
CA GLN A 40 6.87 -4.43 -10.76
C GLN A 40 7.41 -4.09 -9.37
N THR A 41 8.55 -4.67 -8.98
CA THR A 41 9.24 -4.36 -7.72
C THR A 41 9.69 -2.90 -7.72
N THR A 42 10.35 -2.48 -8.79
CA THR A 42 10.85 -1.11 -8.94
C THR A 42 9.70 -0.10 -8.95
N GLU A 43 8.62 -0.39 -9.68
CA GLU A 43 7.43 0.47 -9.71
C GLU A 43 6.79 0.60 -8.33
N PHE A 44 6.62 -0.52 -7.60
CA PHE A 44 6.05 -0.50 -6.26
C PHE A 44 6.89 0.35 -5.29
N ILE A 45 8.20 0.12 -5.26
CA ILE A 45 9.13 0.88 -4.42
C ILE A 45 9.10 2.37 -4.78
N GLU A 46 9.08 2.71 -6.06
CA GLU A 46 9.00 4.11 -6.51
C GLU A 46 7.68 4.76 -6.06
N LYS A 47 6.54 4.08 -6.22
CA LYS A 47 5.23 4.58 -5.76
C LYS A 47 5.20 4.78 -4.26
N ILE A 48 5.76 3.86 -3.48
CA ILE A 48 5.84 3.97 -2.03
C ILE A 48 6.78 5.11 -1.60
N ASN A 49 7.94 5.25 -2.25
CA ASN A 49 8.83 6.38 -1.99
C ASN A 49 8.17 7.73 -2.30
N ASN A 50 7.34 7.80 -3.34
CA ASN A 50 6.54 8.98 -3.66
C ASN A 50 5.44 9.28 -2.61
N VAL A 51 4.91 8.27 -1.92
CA VAL A 51 4.00 8.46 -0.78
C VAL A 51 4.73 9.10 0.40
N PHE A 52 5.97 8.68 0.67
CA PHE A 52 6.80 9.25 1.74
C PHE A 52 7.49 10.56 1.35
N GLY A 53 7.52 10.88 0.05
CA GLY A 53 7.95 12.16 -0.48
C GLY A 53 6.98 13.27 -0.09
N VAL A 54 7.50 14.36 0.45
CA VAL A 54 6.65 15.47 0.92
C VAL A 54 6.66 16.59 -0.12
N SER A 55 5.70 16.57 -1.04
CA SER A 55 5.49 17.70 -1.96
C SER A 55 4.83 18.88 -1.23
N PHE A 56 5.10 20.11 -1.66
CA PHE A 56 4.42 21.29 -1.11
C PHE A 56 2.89 21.20 -1.26
N GLN A 57 2.44 20.66 -2.40
CA GLN A 57 1.03 20.41 -2.67
C GLN A 57 0.41 19.44 -1.65
N GLN A 58 1.07 18.32 -1.32
CA GLN A 58 0.60 17.41 -0.28
C GLN A 58 0.51 18.05 1.10
N LYS A 59 1.45 18.94 1.45
CA LYS A 59 1.37 19.67 2.74
C LYS A 59 0.12 20.54 2.80
N VAL A 60 -0.19 21.26 1.72
CA VAL A 60 -1.39 22.10 1.63
C VAL A 60 -2.65 21.24 1.70
N VAL A 61 -2.72 20.16 0.90
CA VAL A 61 -3.89 19.27 0.90
C VAL A 61 -4.09 18.62 2.28
N THR A 62 -3.02 18.16 2.92
CA THR A 62 -3.09 17.58 4.27
C THR A 62 -3.57 18.62 5.29
N PHE A 63 -3.06 19.85 5.22
CA PHE A 63 -3.52 20.95 6.08
C PHE A 63 -5.01 21.23 5.89
N LEU A 64 -5.50 21.28 4.64
CA LEU A 64 -6.92 21.47 4.35
C LEU A 64 -7.78 20.32 4.87
N ILE A 65 -7.33 19.07 4.73
CA ILE A 65 -8.04 17.89 5.25
C ILE A 65 -8.16 17.94 6.78
N VAL A 66 -7.11 18.39 7.47
CA VAL A 66 -7.10 18.46 8.95
C VAL A 66 -7.92 19.64 9.48
N THR A 67 -7.97 20.75 8.75
CA THR A 67 -8.63 21.98 9.21
C THR A 67 -10.08 22.13 8.77
N LEU A 68 -10.48 21.55 7.64
CA LEU A 68 -11.83 21.68 7.11
C LEU A 68 -12.80 20.64 7.71
N PRO A 69 -14.09 21.00 7.87
CA PRO A 69 -15.16 20.05 8.16
C PRO A 69 -15.18 18.89 7.15
N THR A 70 -15.47 17.67 7.63
CA THR A 70 -15.51 16.45 6.80
C THR A 70 -16.46 16.54 5.61
N ALA A 71 -17.58 17.28 5.75
CA ALA A 71 -18.50 17.53 4.65
C ALA A 71 -17.84 18.30 3.49
N LEU A 72 -17.00 19.30 3.80
CA LEU A 72 -16.29 20.10 2.79
C LEU A 72 -15.13 19.31 2.18
N VAL A 73 -14.39 18.55 2.97
CA VAL A 73 -13.32 17.66 2.48
C VAL A 73 -13.87 16.67 1.44
N ARG A 74 -15.03 16.06 1.73
CA ARG A 74 -15.70 15.13 0.81
C ARG A 74 -16.24 15.84 -0.43
N LEU A 75 -16.83 17.01 -0.28
CA LEU A 75 -17.35 17.80 -1.40
C LEU A 75 -16.23 18.22 -2.37
N LEU A 76 -15.07 18.60 -1.84
CA LEU A 76 -13.91 19.01 -2.62
C LEU A 76 -13.06 17.83 -3.13
N GLY A 77 -13.40 16.59 -2.75
CA GLY A 77 -12.65 15.40 -3.16
C GLY A 77 -11.19 15.39 -2.69
N LEU A 78 -10.88 16.05 -1.57
CA LEU A 78 -9.51 16.12 -1.07
C LEU A 78 -9.07 14.76 -0.52
N SER A 79 -7.94 14.26 -1.01
CA SER A 79 -7.33 13.00 -0.61
C SER A 79 -5.87 13.24 -0.20
N PRO A 80 -5.39 12.61 0.88
CA PRO A 80 -3.97 12.71 1.26
C PRO A 80 -3.05 12.03 0.24
N PHE A 81 -3.58 11.07 -0.53
CA PHE A 81 -2.87 10.38 -1.59
C PHE A 81 -3.23 10.96 -2.96
N SER A 82 -2.25 10.98 -3.87
CA SER A 82 -2.49 11.41 -5.24
C SER A 82 -3.43 10.44 -5.97
N PRO A 83 -4.21 10.90 -6.96
CA PRO A 83 -5.07 10.04 -7.78
C PRO A 83 -4.31 8.87 -8.41
N ASP A 84 -3.05 9.08 -8.80
CA ASP A 84 -2.21 8.07 -9.43
C ASP A 84 -1.85 6.95 -8.45
N ILE A 85 -1.50 7.29 -7.20
CA ILE A 85 -1.22 6.30 -6.15
C ILE A 85 -2.49 5.51 -5.81
N ASN A 86 -3.63 6.21 -5.67
CA ASN A 86 -4.92 5.56 -5.41
C ASN A 86 -5.28 4.56 -6.51
N LYS A 87 -5.20 4.98 -7.78
CA LYS A 87 -5.49 4.13 -8.93
C LYS A 87 -4.54 2.94 -9.00
N TYR A 88 -3.25 3.16 -8.77
CA TYR A 88 -2.24 2.09 -8.74
C TYR A 88 -2.57 1.05 -7.68
N MET A 89 -2.79 1.45 -6.43
CA MET A 89 -3.06 0.52 -5.32
C MET A 89 -4.36 -0.27 -5.52
N ILE A 90 -5.42 0.37 -6.05
CA ILE A 90 -6.67 -0.30 -6.39
C ILE A 90 -6.45 -1.34 -7.48
N ASN A 91 -5.73 -0.98 -8.55
CA ASN A 91 -5.46 -1.89 -9.67
C ASN A 91 -4.57 -3.05 -9.25
N LEU A 92 -3.54 -2.78 -8.45
CA LEU A 92 -2.65 -3.79 -7.89
C LEU A 92 -3.45 -4.82 -7.08
N THR A 93 -4.28 -4.35 -6.15
CA THR A 93 -5.13 -5.20 -5.31
C THR A 93 -6.07 -6.08 -6.15
N LYS A 94 -6.76 -5.47 -7.14
CA LYS A 94 -7.66 -6.21 -8.05
C LYS A 94 -6.90 -7.28 -8.85
N THR A 95 -5.79 -6.89 -9.45
CA THR A 95 -4.97 -7.78 -10.27
C THR A 95 -4.43 -8.94 -9.45
N THR A 96 -3.93 -8.69 -8.25
CA THR A 96 -3.45 -9.73 -7.33
C THR A 96 -4.55 -10.70 -6.94
N LYS A 97 -5.74 -10.19 -6.60
CA LYS A 97 -6.92 -11.02 -6.30
C LYS A 97 -7.30 -11.91 -7.50
N ASP A 98 -7.44 -11.31 -8.68
CA ASP A 98 -7.87 -12.01 -9.89
C ASP A 98 -6.85 -13.07 -10.30
N TYR A 99 -5.56 -12.71 -10.28
CA TYR A 99 -4.45 -13.63 -10.55
C TYR A 99 -4.47 -14.83 -9.59
N ARG A 100 -4.65 -14.61 -8.28
CA ARG A 100 -4.73 -15.70 -7.31
C ARG A 100 -5.94 -16.61 -7.53
N LYS A 101 -7.12 -16.02 -7.78
CA LYS A 101 -8.34 -16.78 -8.06
C LYS A 101 -8.23 -17.63 -9.33
N GLN A 102 -7.67 -17.07 -10.40
CA GLN A 102 -7.53 -17.77 -11.69
C GLN A 102 -6.51 -18.92 -11.63
N ASN A 103 -5.50 -18.81 -10.77
CA ASN A 103 -4.41 -19.79 -10.67
C ASN A 103 -4.49 -20.68 -9.41
N ASP A 104 -5.58 -20.60 -8.63
CA ASP A 104 -5.77 -21.28 -7.34
C ASP A 104 -4.56 -21.13 -6.38
N ILE A 105 -3.98 -19.93 -6.35
CA ILE A 105 -2.82 -19.64 -5.51
C ILE A 105 -3.29 -19.31 -4.10
N LYS A 106 -2.89 -20.15 -3.14
CA LYS A 106 -3.05 -19.89 -1.70
C LYS A 106 -1.70 -19.62 -1.06
N ARG A 107 -1.58 -18.44 -0.44
CA ARG A 107 -0.35 -18.01 0.25
C ARG A 107 -0.71 -17.62 1.67
N ASN A 108 0.08 -18.04 2.66
CA ASN A 108 -0.19 -17.69 4.05
C ASN A 108 0.28 -16.26 4.36
N ASP A 109 -0.46 -15.27 3.86
CA ASP A 109 -0.22 -13.84 4.03
C ASP A 109 -1.49 -13.09 4.43
N TYR A 110 -1.35 -11.81 4.76
CA TYR A 110 -2.49 -10.98 5.15
C TYR A 110 -3.54 -10.89 4.04
N PHE A 111 -3.09 -10.82 2.78
CA PHE A 111 -3.98 -10.73 1.62
C PHE A 111 -4.89 -11.95 1.52
N GLN A 112 -4.39 -13.16 1.77
CA GLN A 112 -5.20 -14.37 1.81
C GLN A 112 -6.23 -14.36 2.93
N MET A 113 -5.88 -13.78 4.08
CA MET A 113 -6.83 -13.59 5.17
C MET A 113 -7.98 -12.67 4.75
N LEU A 114 -7.69 -11.59 4.03
CA LEU A 114 -8.71 -10.70 3.44
C LEU A 114 -9.59 -11.41 2.41
N LEU A 115 -9.00 -12.21 1.53
CA LEU A 115 -9.77 -12.99 0.55
C LEU A 115 -10.73 -13.96 1.23
N LYS A 116 -10.27 -14.64 2.28
CA LYS A 116 -11.13 -15.54 3.07
C LYS A 116 -12.26 -14.80 3.77
N LEU A 117 -11.98 -13.64 4.35
CA LEU A 117 -13.02 -12.79 4.97
C LEU A 117 -14.08 -12.39 3.95
N GLN A 118 -13.67 -12.00 2.74
CA GLN A 118 -14.61 -11.68 1.67
C GLN A 118 -15.45 -12.90 1.26
N GLU A 119 -14.83 -14.08 1.13
CA GLU A 119 -15.55 -15.32 0.79
C GLU A 119 -16.55 -15.73 1.88
N ASP A 120 -16.17 -15.57 3.16
CA ASP A 120 -17.04 -15.87 4.30
C ASP A 120 -18.20 -14.85 4.41
N GLU A 121 -17.98 -13.59 4.04
CA GLU A 121 -19.04 -12.57 3.89
C GLU A 121 -19.99 -12.92 2.73
N GLU A 122 -19.47 -13.25 1.54
CA GLU A 122 -20.25 -13.65 0.36
C GLU A 122 -21.06 -14.94 0.62
N ALA A 123 -20.54 -15.86 1.43
CA ALA A 123 -21.23 -17.08 1.86
C ALA A 123 -22.22 -16.86 3.02
N GLY A 124 -22.37 -15.63 3.53
CA GLY A 124 -23.28 -15.29 4.63
C GLY A 124 -22.86 -15.83 6.01
N LYS A 125 -21.61 -16.25 6.19
CA LYS A 125 -21.08 -16.73 7.48
C LYS A 125 -20.73 -15.59 8.43
N ILE A 126 -20.42 -14.41 7.88
CA ILE A 126 -20.22 -13.18 8.65
C ILE A 126 -21.56 -12.43 8.70
N THR A 127 -22.37 -12.70 9.72
CA THR A 127 -23.54 -11.88 10.02
C THR A 127 -23.09 -10.60 10.73
N ASN A 128 -23.58 -9.43 10.30
CA ASN A 128 -23.40 -8.11 10.93
C ASN A 128 -24.05 -8.01 12.33
N ASN A 129 -23.77 -8.95 13.24
CA ASN A 129 -24.47 -9.03 14.53
C ASN A 129 -23.66 -8.52 15.72
N HIS A 130 -22.44 -8.00 15.51
CA HIS A 130 -21.63 -7.49 16.61
C HIS A 130 -20.79 -6.28 16.22
N LEU A 131 -21.39 -5.13 15.95
CA LEU A 131 -20.66 -3.85 15.90
C LEU A 131 -21.50 -2.69 16.46
N TRP A 132 -21.24 -2.39 17.75
CA TRP A 132 -21.35 -1.11 18.48
C TRP A 132 -22.75 -0.54 18.83
N LYS A 133 -23.10 -0.59 20.13
CA LYS A 133 -23.82 0.49 20.81
C LYS A 133 -22.84 1.60 21.19
#